data_AF-A0A2G3LDK1-F1
#
_entry.id   AF-A0A2G3LDK1-F1
#
_cell.length_a   1.000
_cell.length_b   1.000
_cell.length_c   1.000
_cell.angle_alpha   90.00
_cell.angle_beta   90.00
_cell.angle_gamma   90.00
#
_symmetry.space_group_name_H-M   'P 1'
#
loop_
_entity.id
_entity.type
_entity.pdbx_description
1 polymer ?
#
loop_
_entity_poly.entity_id
_entity_poly.type
_entity_poly.pdbx_seq_one_letter_code
_entity_poly.pdbx_strand_id
1 'polypeptide(L)'
;MTEITCPYHDACGHHFDSSALDAADGDFLKSAIGKNITFMFLHCPACSRIFQFNPVAWTAQACEAVTPKVAKKSGKQLEKLLASKEVALPQAYLAHLRSGKSRPDVAIFMDEDPFTLYSLDALCHDVEVDGTRYLAVRQLAGFAQTLAQAAGTGSKQAAPFSLAELADCLSIGEENTRILFIDSRDNEALWIYHCDGGDVEKTRLTLSALSGPDAS
;
A
#
# COMPACT_ATOMS: atom_id res chain seq x y z
N MET A 1 -39.59 -5.66 -7.34
CA MET A 1 -38.15 -5.59 -7.03
C MET A 1 -37.59 -4.49 -7.89
N THR A 2 -37.14 -3.41 -7.26
CA THR A 2 -36.69 -2.20 -7.94
C THR A 2 -35.21 -2.37 -8.25
N GLU A 3 -34.90 -2.42 -9.53
CA GLU A 3 -33.54 -2.59 -10.06
C GLU A 3 -32.70 -1.35 -9.75
N ILE A 4 -31.41 -1.55 -9.47
CA ILE A 4 -30.41 -0.51 -9.27
C ILE A 4 -29.45 -0.57 -10.44
N THR A 5 -29.22 0.56 -11.10
CA THR A 5 -28.23 0.69 -12.17
C THR A 5 -26.96 1.34 -11.64
N CYS A 6 -25.82 0.71 -11.90
CA CYS A 6 -24.51 1.30 -11.64
C CYS A 6 -24.35 2.58 -12.48
N PRO A 7 -24.09 3.75 -11.87
CA PRO A 7 -24.10 5.04 -12.58
C PRO A 7 -22.83 5.27 -13.43
N TYR A 8 -21.84 4.39 -13.35
CA TYR A 8 -20.66 4.42 -14.20
C TYR A 8 -20.96 3.79 -15.57
N HIS A 9 -21.80 4.43 -16.38
CA HIS A 9 -22.30 3.88 -17.66
C HIS A 9 -21.17 3.55 -18.64
N ASP A 10 -20.14 4.38 -18.73
CA ASP A 10 -19.01 4.18 -19.66
C ASP A 10 -18.09 3.01 -19.27
N ALA A 11 -18.14 2.56 -18.01
CA ALA A 11 -17.22 1.55 -17.48
C ALA A 11 -17.91 0.28 -16.97
N CYS A 12 -19.18 0.35 -16.59
CA CYS A 12 -19.91 -0.76 -15.98
C CYS A 12 -21.38 -0.76 -16.40
N GLY A 13 -22.15 0.26 -16.02
CA GLY A 13 -23.58 0.36 -16.34
C GLY A 13 -24.43 -0.83 -15.90
N HIS A 14 -23.92 -1.72 -15.04
CA HIS A 14 -24.58 -2.98 -14.71
C HIS A 14 -25.89 -2.74 -13.93
N HIS A 15 -26.89 -3.55 -14.26
CA HIS A 15 -28.21 -3.54 -13.66
C HIS A 15 -28.34 -4.74 -12.70
N PHE A 16 -28.75 -4.49 -11.46
CA PHE A 16 -28.84 -5.54 -10.45
C PHE A 16 -29.97 -5.28 -9.44
N ASP A 17 -30.46 -6.34 -8.80
CA ASP A 17 -31.41 -6.21 -7.69
C ASP A 17 -30.69 -5.92 -6.37
N SER A 18 -31.40 -5.26 -5.44
CA SER A 18 -30.96 -5.10 -4.06
C SER A 18 -30.47 -6.39 -3.37
N SER A 19 -30.99 -7.57 -3.76
CA SER A 19 -30.55 -8.87 -3.24
C SER A 19 -29.15 -9.28 -3.69
N ALA A 20 -28.60 -8.63 -4.72
CA ALA A 20 -27.25 -8.87 -5.23
C ALA A 20 -26.19 -8.05 -4.47
N LEU A 21 -26.60 -7.11 -3.62
CA LEU A 21 -25.69 -6.38 -2.74
C LEU A 21 -25.06 -7.33 -1.72
N ASP A 22 -23.89 -6.96 -1.21
CA ASP A 22 -23.34 -7.65 -0.05
C ASP A 22 -24.25 -7.48 1.19
N ALA A 23 -24.01 -8.30 2.21
CA ALA A 23 -24.86 -8.31 3.40
C ALA A 23 -24.89 -6.94 4.11
N ALA A 24 -23.77 -6.22 4.13
CA ALA A 24 -23.67 -4.92 4.81
C ALA A 24 -24.47 -3.84 4.06
N ASP A 25 -24.26 -3.73 2.74
CA ASP A 25 -24.96 -2.77 1.89
C ASP A 25 -26.46 -3.10 1.79
N GLY A 26 -26.82 -4.38 1.72
CA GLY A 26 -28.20 -4.84 1.68
C GLY A 26 -28.97 -4.51 2.96
N ASP A 27 -28.36 -4.72 4.13
CA ASP A 27 -28.97 -4.38 5.41
C ASP A 27 -29.04 -2.86 5.63
N PHE A 28 -28.01 -2.12 5.19
CA PHE A 28 -28.03 -0.67 5.25
C PHE A 28 -29.11 -0.06 4.36
N LEU A 29 -29.29 -0.58 3.13
CA LEU A 29 -30.34 -0.14 2.21
C LEU A 29 -31.73 -0.35 2.80
N LYS A 30 -32.00 -1.53 3.40
CA LYS A 30 -33.28 -1.80 4.08
C LYS A 30 -33.54 -0.80 5.21
N SER A 31 -32.54 -0.53 6.04
CA SER A 31 -32.67 0.47 7.12
C SER A 31 -32.87 1.89 6.56
N ALA A 32 -32.22 2.22 5.45
CA ALA A 32 -32.27 3.55 4.85
C ALA A 32 -33.65 3.84 4.25
N ILE A 33 -34.25 2.86 3.58
CA ILE A 33 -35.64 2.93 3.09
C ILE A 33 -36.60 3.16 4.26
N GLY A 34 -36.48 2.38 5.33
CA GLY A 34 -37.36 2.51 6.51
C GLY A 34 -37.23 3.85 7.24
N LYS A 35 -36.09 4.56 7.09
CA LYS A 35 -35.80 5.84 7.74
C LYS A 35 -35.92 7.05 6.81
N ASN A 36 -36.37 6.87 5.55
CA ASN A 36 -36.42 7.92 4.54
C ASN A 36 -35.08 8.67 4.37
N ILE A 37 -33.96 7.94 4.44
CA ILE A 37 -32.64 8.52 4.20
C ILE A 37 -32.55 8.90 2.72
N THR A 38 -32.13 10.12 2.40
CA THR A 38 -32.03 10.59 0.99
C THR A 38 -30.65 10.43 0.39
N PHE A 39 -29.69 9.89 1.16
CA PHE A 39 -28.29 9.79 0.79
C PHE A 39 -27.62 8.60 1.48
N MET A 40 -27.03 7.70 0.70
CA MET A 40 -26.16 6.63 1.19
C MET A 40 -25.11 6.27 0.15
N PHE A 41 -24.12 5.48 0.55
CA PHE A 41 -23.16 4.87 -0.37
C PHE A 41 -23.48 3.38 -0.51
N LEU A 42 -23.40 2.89 -1.74
CA LEU A 42 -23.54 1.47 -2.09
C LEU A 42 -22.37 1.03 -2.96
N HIS A 43 -22.02 -0.25 -2.89
CA HIS A 43 -21.07 -0.87 -3.80
C HIS A 43 -21.81 -1.59 -4.93
N CYS A 44 -21.31 -1.42 -6.15
CA CYS A 44 -21.77 -2.22 -7.28
C CYS A 44 -21.25 -3.66 -7.15
N PRO A 45 -22.10 -4.69 -7.19
CA PRO A 45 -21.65 -6.08 -7.07
C PRO A 45 -20.80 -6.55 -8.26
N ALA A 46 -20.93 -5.90 -9.43
CA ALA A 46 -20.18 -6.26 -10.63
C ALA A 46 -18.78 -5.61 -10.68
N CYS A 47 -18.67 -4.31 -10.37
CA CYS A 47 -17.40 -3.58 -10.51
C CYS A 47 -16.79 -3.12 -9.17
N SER A 48 -17.45 -3.40 -8.05
CA SER A 48 -17.02 -3.05 -6.68
C SER A 48 -16.81 -1.55 -6.42
N ARG A 49 -17.17 -0.67 -7.37
CA ARG A 49 -17.10 0.79 -7.18
C ARG A 49 -18.19 1.25 -6.24
N ILE A 50 -17.85 2.23 -5.42
CA ILE A 50 -18.80 2.95 -4.57
C ILE A 50 -19.53 3.97 -5.43
N PHE A 51 -20.82 4.10 -5.22
CA PHE A 51 -21.61 5.18 -5.79
C PHE A 51 -22.60 5.71 -4.75
N GLN A 52 -23.03 6.95 -4.94
CA GLN A 52 -24.05 7.57 -4.11
C GLN A 52 -25.42 7.06 -4.57
N PHE A 53 -26.26 6.69 -3.61
CA PHE A 53 -27.61 6.23 -3.86
C PHE A 53 -28.62 7.00 -3.00
N ASN A 54 -29.73 7.39 -3.61
CA ASN A 54 -30.88 7.96 -2.93
C ASN A 54 -32.00 6.91 -2.91
N PRO A 55 -32.27 6.24 -1.77
CA PRO A 55 -33.28 5.19 -1.69
C PRO A 55 -34.73 5.73 -1.68
N VAL A 56 -34.93 7.04 -1.51
CA VAL A 56 -36.27 7.67 -1.64
C VAL A 56 -36.58 8.00 -3.09
N ALA A 57 -35.63 8.61 -3.81
CA ALA A 57 -35.79 8.92 -5.25
C ALA A 57 -35.48 7.72 -6.16
N TRP A 58 -34.86 6.68 -5.60
CA TRP A 58 -34.35 5.50 -6.31
C TRP A 58 -33.36 5.85 -7.43
N THR A 59 -32.43 6.77 -7.15
CA THR A 59 -31.43 7.25 -8.13
C THR A 59 -30.02 7.00 -7.65
N ALA A 60 -29.15 6.62 -8.60
CA ALA A 60 -27.72 6.41 -8.38
C ALA A 60 -26.92 7.52 -9.06
N GLN A 61 -25.87 8.00 -8.41
CA GLN A 61 -24.94 8.99 -8.94
C GLN A 61 -23.50 8.51 -8.72
N ALA A 62 -22.69 8.61 -9.77
CA ALA A 62 -21.28 8.27 -9.71
C ALA A 62 -20.56 9.19 -8.71
N CYS A 63 -19.73 8.60 -7.84
CA CYS A 63 -18.82 9.37 -7.00
C CYS A 63 -17.55 9.67 -7.80
N GLU A 64 -17.14 10.94 -7.86
CA GLU A 64 -15.84 11.34 -8.40
C GLU A 64 -14.69 11.00 -7.43
N ALA A 65 -15.00 10.95 -6.13
CA ALA A 65 -14.14 10.37 -5.12
C ALA A 65 -14.42 8.86 -5.04
N VAL A 66 -13.45 8.05 -5.45
CA VAL A 66 -13.08 6.73 -4.91
C VAL A 66 -12.52 5.87 -6.06
N THR A 67 -11.21 5.69 -5.97
CA THR A 67 -10.40 4.70 -6.65
C THR A 67 -11.10 3.33 -6.69
N PRO A 68 -11.05 2.61 -7.83
CA PRO A 68 -11.64 1.28 -7.91
C PRO A 68 -11.08 0.39 -6.79
N LYS A 69 -11.95 -0.39 -6.12
CA LYS A 69 -11.49 -1.58 -5.37
C LYS A 69 -10.72 -2.44 -6.37
N VAL A 70 -9.40 -2.33 -6.36
CA VAL A 70 -8.52 -3.27 -7.04
C VAL A 70 -8.88 -4.62 -6.43
N ALA A 71 -9.39 -5.55 -7.24
CA ALA A 71 -9.67 -6.90 -6.77
C ALA A 71 -8.44 -7.38 -5.99
N LYS A 72 -8.63 -7.70 -4.70
CA LYS A 72 -7.53 -8.00 -3.78
C LYS A 72 -6.72 -9.14 -4.39
N LYS A 73 -5.54 -8.82 -4.93
CA LYS A 73 -4.71 -9.79 -5.63
C LYS A 73 -4.33 -10.85 -4.60
N SER A 74 -4.46 -12.11 -4.96
CA SER A 74 -3.98 -13.20 -4.11
C SER A 74 -2.47 -13.03 -3.88
N GLY A 75 -1.95 -13.51 -2.74
CA GLY A 75 -0.52 -13.40 -2.44
C GLY A 75 0.37 -13.94 -3.56
N LYS A 76 -0.03 -15.05 -4.21
CA LYS A 76 0.68 -15.60 -5.37
C LYS A 76 0.72 -14.64 -6.57
N GLN A 77 -0.34 -13.87 -6.81
CA GLN A 77 -0.36 -12.87 -7.89
C GLN A 77 0.52 -11.67 -7.57
N LEU A 78 0.57 -11.24 -6.31
CA LEU A 78 1.44 -10.15 -5.86
C LEU A 78 2.91 -10.56 -5.92
N GLU A 79 3.25 -11.77 -5.47
CA GLU A 79 4.62 -12.30 -5.60
C GLU A 79 5.04 -12.40 -7.07
N LYS A 80 4.14 -12.85 -7.96
CA LYS A 80 4.41 -12.88 -9.41
C LYS A 80 4.61 -11.48 -9.99
N LEU A 81 3.88 -10.49 -9.50
CA LEU A 81 4.07 -9.09 -9.91
C LEU A 81 5.46 -8.59 -9.50
N LEU A 82 5.87 -8.81 -8.25
CA LEU A 82 7.21 -8.46 -7.77
C LEU A 82 8.30 -9.13 -8.60
N ALA A 83 8.16 -10.43 -8.89
CA ALA A 83 9.09 -11.16 -9.74
C ALA A 83 9.15 -10.60 -11.17
N SER A 84 8.01 -10.22 -11.76
CA SER A 84 7.96 -9.61 -13.09
C SER A 84 8.60 -8.21 -13.16
N LYS A 85 8.80 -7.59 -11.99
CA LYS A 85 9.45 -6.30 -11.81
C LYS A 85 10.89 -6.45 -11.28
N GLU A 86 11.43 -7.67 -11.35
CA GLU A 86 12.79 -7.99 -10.91
C GLU A 86 13.03 -7.63 -9.43
N VAL A 87 11.99 -7.71 -8.60
CA VAL A 87 12.08 -7.55 -7.14
C VAL A 87 12.25 -8.93 -6.52
N ALA A 88 13.46 -9.20 -6.02
CA ALA A 88 13.77 -10.41 -5.26
C ALA A 88 13.73 -10.12 -3.75
N LEU A 89 12.62 -10.48 -3.09
CA LEU A 89 12.51 -10.32 -1.64
C LEU A 89 13.36 -11.38 -0.91
N PRO A 90 14.11 -11.02 0.15
CA PRO A 90 14.82 -12.00 0.96
C PRO A 90 13.86 -13.02 1.58
N GLN A 91 14.31 -14.28 1.65
CA GLN A 91 13.45 -15.40 2.07
C GLN A 91 12.88 -15.22 3.48
N ALA A 92 13.65 -14.61 4.39
CA ALA A 92 13.20 -14.30 5.75
C ALA A 92 12.00 -13.33 5.73
N TYR A 93 12.04 -12.30 4.88
CA TYR A 93 10.93 -11.37 4.74
C TYR A 93 9.70 -12.02 4.10
N LEU A 94 9.90 -12.84 3.06
CA LEU A 94 8.80 -13.61 2.47
C LEU A 94 8.12 -14.54 3.48
N ALA A 95 8.89 -15.19 4.35
CA ALA A 95 8.36 -16.02 5.42
C ALA A 95 7.53 -15.18 6.40
N HIS A 96 8.04 -13.99 6.78
CA HIS A 96 7.32 -13.04 7.62
C HIS A 96 5.97 -12.63 7.01
N LEU A 97 5.96 -12.21 5.73
CA LEU A 97 4.74 -11.81 5.00
C LEU A 97 3.70 -12.93 4.89
N ARG A 98 4.14 -14.19 4.77
CA ARG A 98 3.26 -15.36 4.62
C ARG A 98 2.75 -15.90 5.95
N SER A 99 3.41 -15.60 7.06
CA SER A 99 3.13 -16.20 8.37
C SER A 99 1.74 -15.87 8.92
N GLY A 100 1.13 -14.75 8.50
CA GLY A 100 -0.16 -14.25 9.00
C GLY A 100 -0.18 -13.90 10.50
N LYS A 101 0.96 -14.07 11.19
CA LYS A 101 1.19 -13.75 12.62
C LYS A 101 2.21 -12.62 12.80
N SER A 102 2.61 -12.01 11.70
CA SER A 102 3.57 -10.91 11.70
C SER A 102 2.98 -9.72 12.47
N ARG A 103 3.83 -9.09 13.28
CA ARG A 103 3.52 -7.78 13.87
C ARG A 103 3.67 -6.75 12.75
N PRO A 104 2.60 -5.98 12.45
CA PRO A 104 2.71 -4.92 11.47
C PRO A 104 3.64 -3.82 11.96
N ASP A 105 3.79 -3.65 13.28
CA ASP A 105 4.54 -2.54 13.86
C ASP A 105 5.87 -3.00 14.49
N VAL A 106 6.94 -2.28 14.19
CA VAL A 106 8.30 -2.51 14.69
C VAL A 106 8.81 -1.27 15.39
N ALA A 107 8.99 -1.36 16.70
CA ALA A 107 9.66 -0.31 17.46
C ALA A 107 11.18 -0.40 17.23
N ILE A 108 11.75 0.65 16.62
CA ILE A 108 13.20 0.76 16.40
C ILE A 108 13.83 1.64 17.48
N PHE A 109 13.15 2.73 17.84
CA PHE A 109 13.51 3.62 18.92
C PHE A 109 12.44 3.55 20.02
N MET A 110 12.86 3.63 21.29
CA MET A 110 11.94 3.46 22.42
C MET A 110 10.97 4.62 22.60
N ASP A 111 11.39 5.83 22.22
CA ASP A 111 10.67 7.09 22.49
C ASP A 111 9.98 7.65 21.23
N GLU A 112 9.86 6.84 20.18
CA GLU A 112 9.30 7.26 18.89
C GLU A 112 8.22 6.27 18.41
N ASP A 113 7.44 6.71 17.44
CA ASP A 113 6.40 5.88 16.85
C ASP A 113 7.03 4.65 16.15
N PRO A 114 6.37 3.48 16.19
CA PRO A 114 6.87 2.30 15.53
C PRO A 114 6.72 2.40 14.02
N PHE A 115 7.63 1.73 13.30
CA PHE A 115 7.53 1.57 11.86
C PHE A 115 6.43 0.58 11.51
N THR A 116 5.54 0.97 10.60
CA THR A 116 4.57 0.06 9.99
C THR A 116 5.21 -0.68 8.84
N LEU A 117 5.36 -2.00 8.96
CA LEU A 117 5.82 -2.90 7.93
C LEU A 117 4.78 -3.06 6.81
N TYR A 118 5.27 -3.05 5.59
CA TYR A 118 4.45 -3.24 4.41
C TYR A 118 3.95 -4.67 4.29
N SER A 119 2.64 -4.81 4.16
CA SER A 119 2.06 -6.05 3.65
C SER A 119 2.51 -6.31 2.21
N LEU A 120 2.34 -7.54 1.73
CA LEU A 120 2.65 -7.90 0.35
C LEU A 120 1.88 -7.05 -0.68
N ASP A 121 0.67 -6.62 -0.33
CA ASP A 121 -0.15 -5.72 -1.15
C ASP A 121 0.44 -4.30 -1.17
N ALA A 122 0.83 -3.79 0.00
CA ALA A 122 1.47 -2.48 0.15
C ALA A 122 2.81 -2.39 -0.60
N LEU A 123 3.63 -3.45 -0.59
CA LEU A 123 4.86 -3.51 -1.39
C LEU A 123 4.62 -3.30 -2.89
N CYS A 124 3.42 -3.65 -3.37
CA CYS A 124 3.01 -3.56 -4.76
C CYS A 124 2.23 -2.29 -5.11
N HIS A 125 2.01 -1.38 -4.14
CA HIS A 125 1.36 -0.11 -4.43
C HIS A 125 2.31 0.86 -5.12
N ASP A 126 1.75 1.68 -6.00
CA ASP A 126 2.48 2.78 -6.61
C ASP A 126 2.61 3.92 -5.60
N VAL A 127 3.84 4.39 -5.42
CA VAL A 127 4.19 5.62 -4.70
C VAL A 127 4.81 6.60 -5.69
N GLU A 128 4.58 7.89 -5.46
CA GLU A 128 5.13 8.95 -6.31
C GLU A 128 6.34 9.57 -5.61
N VAL A 129 7.48 9.59 -6.31
CA VAL A 129 8.70 10.28 -5.88
C VAL A 129 9.07 11.24 -7.01
N ASP A 130 9.00 12.54 -6.72
CA ASP A 130 9.27 13.64 -7.67
C ASP A 130 8.60 13.45 -9.05
N GLY A 131 7.31 13.11 -9.02
CA GLY A 131 6.48 12.93 -10.22
C GLY A 131 6.71 11.62 -10.98
N THR A 132 7.59 10.74 -10.50
CA THR A 132 7.81 9.40 -11.06
C THR A 132 7.21 8.34 -10.14
N ARG A 133 6.51 7.37 -10.75
CA ARG A 133 5.85 6.29 -10.01
C ARG A 133 6.78 5.09 -9.83
N TYR A 134 6.86 4.62 -8.60
CA TYR A 134 7.61 3.44 -8.19
C TYR A 134 6.70 2.49 -7.43
N LEU A 135 6.99 1.19 -7.44
CA LEU A 135 6.42 0.31 -6.41
C LEU A 135 6.99 0.76 -5.05
N ALA A 136 6.19 0.69 -3.97
CA ALA A 136 6.62 1.07 -2.63
C ALA A 136 7.94 0.38 -2.24
N VAL A 137 8.10 -0.91 -2.57
CA VAL A 137 9.33 -1.67 -2.32
C VAL A 137 10.58 -1.12 -3.04
N ARG A 138 10.40 -0.33 -4.10
CA ARG A 138 11.46 0.27 -4.94
C ARG A 138 11.55 1.80 -4.80
N GLN A 139 10.86 2.40 -3.84
CA GLN A 139 10.81 3.86 -3.75
C GLN A 139 12.17 4.52 -3.52
N LEU A 140 13.12 3.83 -2.88
CA LEU A 140 14.51 4.31 -2.73
C LEU A 140 15.24 4.51 -4.07
N ALA A 141 14.84 3.82 -5.14
CA ALA A 141 15.38 4.10 -6.48
C ALA A 141 14.96 5.49 -6.96
N GLY A 142 13.73 5.92 -6.65
CA GLY A 142 13.25 7.28 -6.92
C GLY A 142 14.06 8.31 -6.14
N PHE A 143 14.19 8.13 -4.84
CA PHE A 143 14.96 9.05 -3.99
C PHE A 143 16.44 9.12 -4.39
N ALA A 144 17.07 7.99 -4.72
CA ALA A 144 18.44 7.96 -5.23
C ALA A 144 18.58 8.73 -6.55
N GLN A 145 17.58 8.63 -7.44
CA GLN A 145 17.55 9.40 -8.69
C GLN A 145 17.41 10.90 -8.42
N THR A 146 16.51 11.30 -7.51
CA THR A 146 16.35 12.71 -7.10
C THR A 146 17.63 13.27 -6.53
N LEU A 147 18.28 12.53 -5.62
CA LEU A 147 19.57 12.92 -5.06
C LEU A 147 20.64 13.06 -6.14
N ALA A 148 20.68 12.17 -7.14
CA ALA A 148 21.61 12.27 -8.27
C ALA A 148 21.40 13.57 -9.06
N GLN A 149 20.14 13.97 -9.26
CA GLN A 149 19.79 15.21 -9.96
C GLN A 149 20.12 16.46 -9.15
N ALA A 150 19.93 16.41 -7.83
CA ALA A 150 20.18 17.52 -6.92
C ALA A 150 21.66 17.74 -6.60
N ALA A 151 22.46 16.67 -6.51
CA ALA A 151 23.84 16.72 -6.00
C ALA A 151 24.84 17.44 -6.92
N GLY A 152 24.54 17.63 -8.20
CA GLY A 152 25.53 18.09 -9.18
C GLY A 152 26.82 17.24 -9.17
N THR A 153 27.87 17.65 -9.89
CA THR A 153 29.14 16.90 -9.94
C THR A 153 30.02 17.03 -8.69
N GLY A 154 29.47 17.53 -7.56
CA GLY A 154 30.27 18.17 -6.51
C GLY A 154 30.21 17.59 -5.10
N SER A 155 29.27 16.71 -4.74
CA SER A 155 29.15 16.27 -3.35
C SER A 155 30.03 15.06 -3.02
N LYS A 156 31.14 15.30 -2.33
CA LYS A 156 31.96 14.29 -1.65
C LYS A 156 31.57 14.22 -0.18
N GLN A 157 30.45 13.56 0.12
CA GLN A 157 30.24 13.01 1.46
C GLN A 157 30.41 11.50 1.36
N ALA A 158 31.17 10.93 2.30
CA ALA A 158 31.27 9.47 2.45
C ALA A 158 29.94 8.96 3.00
N ALA A 159 28.93 8.92 2.14
CA ALA A 159 27.66 8.31 2.45
C ALA A 159 27.88 6.79 2.61
N PRO A 160 27.26 6.14 3.59
CA PRO A 160 27.39 4.70 3.81
C PRO A 160 26.81 3.85 2.67
N PHE A 161 26.09 4.48 1.74
CA PHE A 161 25.62 3.92 0.48
C PHE A 161 25.95 4.88 -0.68
N SER A 162 26.42 4.33 -1.78
CA SER A 162 26.33 4.99 -3.09
C SER A 162 24.86 5.07 -3.54
N LEU A 163 24.56 5.98 -4.48
CA LEU A 163 23.21 6.11 -5.04
C LEU A 163 22.72 4.82 -5.71
N ALA A 164 23.63 4.06 -6.33
CA ALA A 164 23.31 2.75 -6.91
C ALA A 164 22.96 1.73 -5.83
N GLU A 165 23.75 1.63 -4.75
CA GLU A 165 23.46 0.71 -3.65
C GLU A 165 22.13 1.08 -2.95
N LEU A 166 21.86 2.38 -2.78
CA LEU A 166 20.59 2.85 -2.20
C LEU A 166 19.40 2.50 -3.11
N ALA A 167 19.53 2.66 -4.43
CA ALA A 167 18.49 2.31 -5.38
C ALA A 167 18.16 0.81 -5.41
N ASP A 168 19.15 -0.03 -5.09
CA ASP A 168 18.99 -1.48 -5.04
C ASP A 168 18.39 -1.97 -3.70
N CYS A 169 18.35 -1.13 -2.67
CA CYS A 169 17.75 -1.47 -1.38
C CYS A 169 16.23 -1.59 -1.47
N LEU A 170 15.65 -2.45 -0.61
CA LEU A 170 14.22 -2.76 -0.62
C LEU A 170 13.53 -2.10 0.56
N SER A 171 12.56 -1.23 0.28
CA SER A 171 11.74 -0.63 1.32
C SER A 171 10.72 -1.63 1.84
N ILE A 172 10.62 -1.73 3.17
CA ILE A 172 9.78 -2.73 3.84
C ILE A 172 8.84 -2.14 4.87
N GLY A 173 8.91 -0.84 5.13
CA GLY A 173 7.98 -0.15 6.01
C GLY A 173 8.27 1.32 6.09
N GLU A 174 7.42 2.03 6.82
CA GLU A 174 7.52 3.47 7.00
C GLU A 174 7.05 3.90 8.38
N GLU A 175 7.57 5.03 8.82
CA GLU A 175 7.04 5.83 9.91
C GLU A 175 7.11 7.27 9.44
N ASN A 176 5.98 7.99 9.41
CA ASN A 176 5.92 9.35 8.89
C ASN A 176 6.61 9.51 7.51
N THR A 177 7.70 10.26 7.44
CA THR A 177 8.52 10.47 6.23
C THR A 177 9.75 9.55 6.17
N ARG A 178 9.94 8.68 7.16
CA ARG A 178 11.08 7.78 7.28
C ARG A 178 10.77 6.42 6.70
N ILE A 179 11.73 5.87 5.94
CA ILE A 179 11.56 4.60 5.24
C ILE A 179 12.49 3.57 5.88
N LEU A 180 11.90 2.47 6.36
CA LEU A 180 12.66 1.29 6.78
C LEU A 180 12.99 0.44 5.57
N PHE A 181 14.26 0.07 5.40
CA PHE A 181 14.71 -0.72 4.27
C PHE A 181 15.71 -1.81 4.65
N ILE A 182 15.81 -2.81 3.77
CA ILE A 182 16.79 -3.89 3.83
C ILE A 182 18.00 -3.50 2.99
N ASP A 183 19.19 -3.59 3.59
CA ASP A 183 20.47 -3.42 2.89
C ASP A 183 20.63 -4.49 1.80
N SER A 184 20.75 -4.08 0.54
CA SER A 184 20.86 -4.99 -0.60
C SER A 184 22.17 -5.80 -0.62
N ARG A 185 23.20 -5.34 0.10
CA ARG A 185 24.53 -5.96 0.10
C ARG A 185 24.59 -7.23 0.94
N ASP A 186 23.84 -7.27 2.04
CA ASP A 186 23.78 -8.42 2.95
C ASP A 186 22.39 -9.07 3.03
N ASN A 187 21.34 -8.40 2.52
CA ASN A 187 19.94 -8.83 2.56
C ASN A 187 19.41 -9.12 3.96
N GLU A 188 20.00 -8.51 4.99
CA GLU A 188 19.73 -8.83 6.39
C GLU A 188 19.68 -7.58 7.30
N ALA A 189 20.61 -6.64 7.13
CA ALA A 189 20.67 -5.46 7.97
C ALA A 189 19.54 -4.47 7.64
N LEU A 190 18.91 -3.92 8.69
CA LEU A 190 17.86 -2.91 8.53
C LEU A 190 18.41 -1.51 8.76
N TRP A 191 17.97 -0.60 7.91
CA TRP A 191 18.38 0.80 7.90
C TRP A 191 17.16 1.70 7.70
N ILE A 192 17.29 2.96 8.10
CA ILE A 192 16.28 3.99 7.92
C ILE A 192 16.81 5.01 6.91
N TYR A 193 15.96 5.40 5.97
CA TYR A 193 16.20 6.54 5.08
C TYR A 193 15.31 7.71 5.50
N HIS A 194 15.92 8.88 5.63
CA HIS A 194 15.25 10.12 6.06
C HIS A 194 14.97 11.00 4.84
N CYS A 195 13.71 11.07 4.39
CA CYS A 195 13.36 11.78 3.15
C CYS A 195 13.65 13.29 3.17
N ASP A 196 13.67 13.92 4.34
CA ASP A 196 13.86 15.37 4.47
C ASP A 196 15.31 15.82 4.18
N GLY A 197 16.29 14.92 4.35
CA GLY A 197 17.71 15.23 4.18
C GLY A 197 18.47 14.26 3.27
N GLY A 198 17.89 13.10 2.98
CA GLY A 198 18.55 12.02 2.23
C GLY A 198 19.57 11.23 3.04
N ASP A 199 19.63 11.45 4.36
CA ASP A 199 20.49 10.73 5.28
C ASP A 199 19.98 9.29 5.52
N VAL A 200 20.91 8.41 5.87
CA VAL A 200 20.57 7.04 6.29
C VAL A 200 21.14 6.71 7.65
N GLU A 201 20.40 5.91 8.41
CA GLU A 201 20.75 5.49 9.76
C GLU A 201 20.71 3.97 9.89
N LYS A 202 21.75 3.38 10.45
CA LYS A 202 21.81 1.94 10.70
C LYS A 202 21.03 1.59 11.96
N THR A 203 20.11 0.65 11.87
CA THR A 203 19.40 0.14 13.04
C THR A 203 20.21 -0.97 13.73
N ARG A 204 19.77 -1.36 14.93
CA ARG A 204 20.29 -2.57 15.62
C ARG A 204 19.55 -3.85 15.22
N LEU A 205 18.52 -3.74 14.40
CA LEU A 205 17.67 -4.84 14.02
C LEU A 205 18.17 -5.51 12.74
N THR A 206 17.81 -6.77 12.60
CA THR A 206 18.00 -7.53 11.37
C THR A 206 16.68 -8.14 10.95
N LEU A 207 16.59 -8.51 9.67
CA LEU A 207 15.41 -9.12 9.11
C LEU A 207 15.01 -10.42 9.81
N SER A 208 15.99 -11.23 10.21
CA SER A 208 15.75 -12.45 10.98
C SER A 208 15.15 -12.18 12.35
N ALA A 209 15.52 -11.06 12.99
CA ALA A 209 14.95 -10.65 14.28
C ALA A 209 13.47 -10.23 14.17
N LEU A 210 13.02 -9.73 13.01
CA LEU A 210 11.60 -9.41 12.76
C LEU A 210 10.69 -10.65 12.67
N SER A 211 11.28 -11.83 12.52
CA SER A 211 10.55 -13.10 12.31
C SER A 211 10.58 -14.02 13.54
N GLY A 212 11.21 -13.60 14.64
CA GLY A 212 11.43 -14.40 15.84
C GLY A 212 10.25 -14.40 16.84
N PRO A 213 10.07 -15.48 17.62
CA PRO A 213 9.05 -15.57 18.67
C PRO A 213 9.32 -14.71 19.92
N ASP A 214 10.49 -14.06 20.02
CA ASP A 214 10.97 -13.42 21.25
C ASP A 214 10.90 -11.88 21.27
N ALA A 215 9.91 -11.28 20.61
CA ALA A 215 9.57 -9.88 20.86
C ALA A 215 8.59 -9.79 22.05
N SER A 216 9.04 -10.15 23.26
CA SER A 216 8.24 -9.94 24.50
C SER A 216 8.59 -8.63 25.17
#